data_AF-A0A954NFF6-F1
#
_entry.id   AF-A0A954NFF6-F1
#
_cell.length_a   1.000
_cell.length_b   1.000
_cell.length_c   1.000
_cell.angle_alpha   90.00
_cell.angle_beta   90.00
_cell.angle_gamma   90.00
#
_symmetry.space_group_name_H-M   'P 1'
#
loop_
_entity.id
_entity.type
_entity.pdbx_description
1 polymer ?
#
loop_
_entity_poly.entity_id
_entity_poly.type
_entity_poly.pdbx_seq_one_letter_code
_entity_poly.pdbx_strand_id
1 'polypeptide(L)'
;MFAPLSRPFVVFPYQPDRRWTLGALACLVVGTLVCGGCGSSNSPEDTIQDGGLAAVARLYGEYALQHDGMGPASESDFRQFLQGLPQGQRDAMGIGDLESFLKSPRDNKAYTIVYGVDTKEPSPGNGLEDFPVVAYEQEGRDGKRLVANAFGFVADLAPDEFNRATQ
;
A
#
# COMPACT_ATOMS: atom_id res chain seq x y z
N MET A 1 24.74 -45.82 26.88
CA MET A 1 24.13 -46.32 25.63
C MET A 1 22.89 -45.49 25.34
N PHE A 2 23.00 -44.50 24.45
CA PHE A 2 21.86 -43.75 23.92
C PHE A 2 22.12 -43.56 22.42
N ALA A 3 21.22 -44.11 21.60
CA ALA A 3 21.32 -44.07 20.15
C ALA A 3 20.63 -42.79 19.61
N PRO A 4 21.22 -42.10 18.61
CA PRO A 4 20.56 -40.99 17.93
C PRO A 4 19.60 -41.51 16.85
N LEU A 5 18.32 -41.09 16.93
CA LEU A 5 17.33 -41.32 15.88
C LEU A 5 17.51 -40.27 14.78
N SER A 6 18.27 -40.62 13.74
CA SER A 6 18.34 -39.89 12.48
C SER A 6 16.98 -39.95 11.76
N ARG A 7 16.32 -38.81 11.62
CA ARG A 7 15.14 -38.68 10.75
C ARG A 7 15.58 -38.40 9.31
N PRO A 8 15.08 -39.14 8.31
CA PRO A 8 15.39 -38.86 6.92
C PRO A 8 14.67 -37.60 6.44
N PHE A 9 15.44 -36.76 5.77
CA PHE A 9 15.01 -35.59 5.00
C PHE A 9 14.22 -36.08 3.78
N VAL A 10 12.90 -35.82 3.74
CA VAL A 10 12.05 -36.13 2.59
C VAL A 10 12.11 -34.94 1.63
N VAL A 11 12.81 -35.12 0.51
CA VAL A 11 12.79 -34.18 -0.61
C VAL A 11 11.57 -34.49 -1.47
N PHE A 12 10.64 -33.55 -1.57
CA PHE A 12 9.55 -33.61 -2.54
C PHE A 12 10.06 -33.08 -3.89
N PRO A 13 10.07 -33.88 -4.97
CA PRO A 13 10.35 -33.37 -6.30
C PRO A 13 9.17 -32.54 -6.81
N TYR A 14 9.46 -31.31 -7.23
CA TYR A 14 8.59 -30.45 -8.03
C TYR A 14 8.34 -31.11 -9.40
N GLN A 15 7.09 -31.49 -9.67
CA GLN A 15 6.64 -32.06 -10.94
C GLN A 15 5.79 -31.03 -11.70
N PRO A 16 6.32 -30.33 -12.72
CA PRO A 16 5.50 -29.58 -13.66
C PRO A 16 5.09 -30.48 -14.83
N ASP A 17 3.97 -31.17 -14.67
CA ASP A 17 3.36 -31.97 -15.73
C ASP A 17 2.55 -31.05 -16.64
N ARG A 18 3.18 -30.45 -17.65
CA ARG A 18 2.41 -29.86 -18.75
C ARG A 18 3.01 -30.24 -20.09
N ARG A 19 2.50 -31.38 -20.54
CA ARG A 19 2.77 -32.11 -21.78
C ARG A 19 2.55 -31.19 -22.98
N TRP A 20 3.62 -30.93 -23.71
CA TRP A 20 3.61 -30.37 -25.05
C TRP A 20 3.28 -31.50 -26.02
N THR A 21 2.01 -31.65 -26.40
CA THR A 21 1.67 -32.46 -27.58
C THR A 21 1.50 -31.54 -28.78
N LEU A 22 2.55 -31.54 -29.60
CA LEU A 22 2.56 -31.13 -31.00
C LEU A 22 1.40 -31.80 -31.74
N GLY A 23 0.51 -30.98 -32.30
CA GLY A 23 -0.60 -31.43 -33.15
C GLY A 23 -0.82 -30.42 -34.25
N ALA A 24 0.00 -30.49 -35.30
CA ALA A 24 -0.20 -29.76 -36.53
C ALA A 24 -1.20 -30.52 -37.42
N LEU A 25 -2.36 -29.94 -37.70
CA LEU A 25 -2.97 -30.06 -39.02
C LEU A 25 -3.98 -28.93 -39.26
N ALA A 26 -3.71 -28.15 -40.30
CA ALA A 26 -4.47 -27.01 -40.75
C ALA A 26 -5.73 -27.44 -41.52
N CYS A 27 -6.83 -26.71 -41.29
CA CYS A 27 -7.86 -26.46 -42.30
C CYS A 27 -8.46 -25.06 -42.08
N LEU A 28 -8.06 -24.18 -43.00
CA LEU A 28 -8.65 -22.94 -43.48
C LEU A 28 -10.19 -22.83 -43.28
N VAL A 29 -10.67 -21.68 -42.78
CA VAL A 29 -11.74 -20.82 -43.38
C VAL A 29 -12.23 -19.76 -42.36
N VAL A 30 -11.78 -18.52 -42.61
CA VAL A 30 -12.49 -17.22 -42.57
C VAL A 30 -13.71 -17.08 -41.65
N GLY A 31 -13.62 -16.18 -40.66
CA GLY A 31 -14.77 -15.73 -39.85
C GLY A 31 -14.41 -14.76 -38.72
N THR A 32 -13.91 -13.58 -39.09
CA THR A 32 -13.98 -12.28 -38.40
C THR A 32 -14.38 -12.22 -36.91
N LEU A 33 -13.45 -11.71 -36.10
CA LEU A 33 -13.64 -10.66 -35.09
C LEU A 33 -14.97 -10.66 -34.30
N VAL A 34 -14.99 -11.36 -33.15
CA VAL A 34 -15.66 -10.86 -31.93
C VAL A 34 -14.84 -11.33 -30.71
N CYS A 35 -13.67 -10.75 -30.52
CA CYS A 35 -13.01 -10.72 -29.21
C CYS A 35 -13.16 -9.29 -28.69
N GLY A 36 -14.24 -9.05 -27.96
CA GLY A 36 -14.47 -7.78 -27.27
C GLY A 36 -15.42 -8.00 -26.10
N GLY A 37 -14.90 -7.88 -24.89
CA GLY A 37 -15.74 -7.60 -23.72
C GLY A 37 -15.74 -8.61 -22.58
N CYS A 38 -14.64 -9.31 -22.28
CA CYS A 38 -14.36 -9.69 -20.90
C CYS A 38 -13.41 -8.62 -20.34
N GLY A 39 -13.95 -7.66 -19.59
CA GLY A 39 -13.16 -6.50 -19.17
C GLY A 39 -13.97 -5.41 -18.49
N SER A 40 -14.57 -5.74 -17.35
CA SER A 40 -14.80 -4.77 -16.28
C SER A 40 -14.73 -5.53 -14.96
N SER A 41 -13.53 -6.03 -14.65
CA SER A 41 -13.07 -5.90 -13.28
C SER A 41 -12.99 -4.40 -13.03
N ASN A 42 -13.92 -3.88 -12.24
CA ASN A 42 -13.78 -2.60 -11.57
C ASN A 42 -12.54 -2.69 -10.70
N SER A 43 -11.35 -2.50 -11.29
CA SER A 43 -10.25 -1.97 -10.50
C SER A 43 -10.71 -0.58 -10.08
N PRO A 44 -10.72 -0.25 -8.78
CA PRO A 44 -11.10 1.07 -8.34
C PRO A 44 -10.30 2.10 -9.14
N GLU A 45 -11.08 2.96 -9.81
CA GLU A 45 -10.67 4.10 -10.61
C GLU A 45 -9.65 4.93 -9.82
N ASP A 46 -8.52 5.25 -10.47
CA ASP A 46 -7.53 6.25 -10.04
C ASP A 46 -7.13 6.20 -8.56
N THR A 47 -6.25 5.25 -8.21
CA THR A 47 -5.24 5.56 -7.20
C THR A 47 -4.40 6.69 -7.76
N ILE A 48 -4.77 7.96 -7.51
CA ILE A 48 -3.90 9.10 -7.76
C ILE A 48 -2.63 8.80 -6.98
N GLN A 49 -1.58 8.40 -7.72
CA GLN A 49 -0.29 8.03 -7.16
C GLN A 49 0.42 9.31 -6.71
N ASP A 50 -0.07 9.94 -5.66
CA ASP A 50 0.76 10.82 -4.86
C ASP A 50 1.75 9.93 -4.12
N GLY A 51 2.87 9.65 -4.78
CA GLY A 51 3.94 8.82 -4.25
C GLY A 51 4.47 9.35 -2.91
N GLY A 52 4.34 10.66 -2.65
CA GLY A 52 4.72 11.27 -1.39
C GLY A 52 3.83 10.83 -0.24
N LEU A 53 2.51 11.03 -0.36
CA LEU A 53 1.57 10.62 0.69
C LEU A 53 1.61 9.10 0.92
N ALA A 54 1.68 8.31 -0.15
CA ALA A 54 1.81 6.85 -0.04
C ALA A 54 3.09 6.44 0.70
N ALA A 55 4.22 7.10 0.42
CA ALA A 55 5.48 6.83 1.11
C ALA A 55 5.41 7.22 2.60
N VAL A 56 4.84 8.38 2.94
CA VAL A 56 4.60 8.80 4.33
C VAL A 56 3.78 7.74 5.07
N ALA A 57 2.68 7.28 4.48
CA ALA A 57 1.81 6.28 5.08
C ALA A 57 2.51 4.92 5.26
N ARG A 58 3.32 4.46 4.29
CA ARG A 58 4.10 3.22 4.43
C ARG A 58 5.14 3.29 5.54
N LEU A 59 5.82 4.43 5.68
CA LEU A 59 6.80 4.62 6.76
C LEU A 59 6.12 4.72 8.12
N TYR A 60 4.92 5.30 8.18
CA TYR A 60 4.08 5.23 9.37
C TYR A 60 3.74 3.77 9.72
N GLY A 61 3.31 2.98 8.73
CA GLY A 61 3.06 1.55 8.91
C GLY A 61 4.30 0.77 9.34
N GLU A 62 5.46 1.08 8.76
CA GLU A 62 6.74 0.47 9.14
C GLU A 62 7.12 0.79 10.59
N TYR A 63 6.91 2.03 11.04
CA TYR A 63 7.04 2.38 12.46
C TYR A 63 6.07 1.54 13.29
N ALA A 64 4.80 1.51 12.92
CA ALA A 64 3.78 0.76 13.66
C ALA A 64 4.16 -0.72 13.79
N LEU A 65 4.65 -1.35 12.72
CA LEU A 65 5.14 -2.74 12.75
C LEU A 65 6.27 -2.96 13.77
N GLN A 66 7.14 -1.97 13.99
CA GLN A 66 8.22 -2.02 14.99
C GLN A 66 7.72 -1.74 16.42
N HIS A 67 6.52 -1.22 16.56
CA HIS A 67 5.91 -0.77 17.82
C HIS A 67 4.58 -1.51 18.09
N ASP A 68 4.55 -2.81 17.83
CA ASP A 68 3.39 -3.68 18.08
C ASP A 68 2.09 -3.21 17.41
N GLY A 69 2.17 -2.59 16.23
CA GLY A 69 1.06 -2.01 15.49
C GLY A 69 0.60 -0.63 15.96
N MET A 70 1.26 -0.05 16.97
CA MET A 70 0.98 1.31 17.42
C MET A 70 1.81 2.30 16.62
N GLY A 71 1.13 3.23 15.95
CA GLY A 71 1.81 4.32 15.28
C GLY A 71 2.54 5.28 16.24
N PRO A 72 3.34 6.21 15.70
CA PRO A 72 4.07 7.19 16.49
C PRO A 72 3.13 8.00 17.39
N ALA A 73 3.53 8.28 18.63
CA ALA A 73 2.69 9.01 19.58
C ALA A 73 2.62 10.52 19.26
N SER A 74 3.62 11.03 18.52
CA SER A 74 3.71 12.44 18.16
C SER A 74 4.47 12.66 16.85
N GLU A 75 4.37 13.89 16.32
CA GLU A 75 5.16 14.34 15.18
C GLU A 75 6.66 14.24 15.43
N SER A 76 7.12 14.56 16.64
CA SER A 76 8.53 14.46 17.00
C SER A 76 9.04 13.03 16.88
N ASP A 77 8.28 12.05 17.37
CA ASP A 77 8.66 10.64 17.32
C ASP A 77 8.76 10.15 15.88
N PHE A 78 7.78 10.53 15.05
CA PHE A 78 7.80 10.16 13.64
C PHE A 78 8.96 10.81 12.89
N ARG A 79 9.24 12.10 13.11
CA ARG A 79 10.40 12.78 12.52
C ARG A 79 11.71 12.13 12.96
N GLN A 80 11.84 11.77 14.23
CA GLN A 80 13.03 11.08 14.75
C GLN A 80 13.22 9.71 14.09
N PHE A 81 12.14 8.96 13.89
CA PHE A 81 12.18 7.69 13.15
C PHE A 81 12.68 7.90 11.72
N LEU A 82 12.12 8.85 10.98
CA LEU A 82 12.52 9.14 9.61
C LEU A 82 13.98 9.57 9.49
N GLN A 83 14.50 10.33 10.46
CA GLN A 83 15.90 10.72 10.54
C GLN A 83 16.83 9.54 10.87
N GLY A 84 16.33 8.56 11.63
CA GLY A 84 17.05 7.33 11.97
C GLY A 84 17.18 6.34 10.81
N LEU A 85 16.45 6.53 9.70
CA LEU A 85 16.48 5.61 8.58
C LEU A 85 17.84 5.62 7.86
N PRO A 86 18.35 4.44 7.43
CA PRO A 86 19.54 4.35 6.59
C PRO A 86 19.39 5.21 5.33
N GLN A 87 20.47 5.85 4.88
CA GLN A 87 20.45 6.74 3.72
C GLN A 87 19.84 6.06 2.48
N GLY A 88 20.20 4.80 2.20
CA GLY A 88 19.66 4.07 1.05
C GLY A 88 18.14 3.84 1.12
N GLN A 89 17.57 3.70 2.32
CA GLN A 89 16.12 3.59 2.50
C GLN A 89 15.45 4.95 2.32
N ARG A 90 16.06 6.03 2.83
CA ARG A 90 15.57 7.40 2.60
C ARG A 90 15.54 7.74 1.12
N ASP A 91 16.61 7.44 0.38
CA ASP A 91 16.71 7.67 -1.05
C ASP A 91 15.66 6.86 -1.83
N ALA A 92 15.47 5.57 -1.47
CA ALA A 92 14.48 4.70 -2.10
C ALA A 92 13.03 5.18 -1.88
N MET A 93 12.77 5.84 -0.75
CA MET A 93 11.47 6.42 -0.42
C MET A 93 11.31 7.87 -0.91
N GLY A 94 12.31 8.43 -1.58
CA GLY A 94 12.29 9.82 -2.06
C GLY A 94 12.44 10.87 -0.96
N ILE A 95 12.95 10.50 0.21
CA ILE A 95 13.19 11.40 1.35
C ILE A 95 14.52 12.12 1.13
N GLY A 96 14.47 13.24 0.39
CA GLY A 96 15.59 14.17 0.28
C GLY A 96 15.64 15.10 1.49
N ASP A 97 14.69 16.04 1.52
CA ASP A 97 14.45 16.95 2.63
C ASP A 97 13.18 16.55 3.38
N LEU A 98 13.25 16.50 4.71
CA LEU A 98 12.16 15.99 5.54
C LEU A 98 10.93 16.91 5.50
N GLU A 99 11.14 18.22 5.49
CA GLU A 99 10.03 19.19 5.43
C GLU A 99 9.30 19.11 4.10
N SER A 100 10.06 18.97 3.02
CA SER A 100 9.53 18.79 1.67
C SER A 100 8.80 17.46 1.51
N PHE A 101 9.30 16.39 2.13
CA PHE A 101 8.67 15.05 2.11
C PHE A 101 7.31 15.02 2.83
N LEU A 102 7.18 15.78 3.92
CA LEU A 102 5.95 15.87 4.71
C LEU A 102 4.95 16.90 4.15
N LYS A 103 5.16 17.38 2.92
CA LYS A 103 4.35 18.41 2.26
C LYS A 103 3.66 17.85 1.02
N SER A 104 2.37 18.14 0.86
CA SER A 104 1.64 17.81 -0.35
C SER A 104 2.12 18.66 -1.53
N PRO A 105 2.43 18.04 -2.68
CA PRO A 105 2.70 18.76 -3.91
C PRO A 105 1.41 19.34 -4.53
N ARG A 106 0.22 18.88 -4.11
CA ARG A 106 -1.06 19.34 -4.67
C ARG A 106 -1.48 20.68 -4.09
N ASP A 107 -1.44 20.82 -2.76
CA ASP A 107 -1.90 22.02 -2.04
C ASP A 107 -0.75 22.85 -1.43
N ASN A 108 0.49 22.37 -1.50
CA ASN A 108 1.67 22.99 -0.89
C ASN A 108 1.53 23.20 0.64
N LYS A 109 0.76 22.35 1.31
CA LYS A 109 0.63 22.32 2.77
C LYS A 109 1.21 21.04 3.34
N ALA A 110 1.52 21.06 4.63
CA ALA A 110 1.96 19.86 5.32
C ALA A 110 0.82 18.83 5.33
N TYR A 111 1.15 17.56 5.11
CA TYR A 111 0.21 16.48 5.35
C TYR A 111 -0.21 16.49 6.82
N THR A 112 -1.51 16.26 7.07
CA THR A 112 -1.98 16.03 8.43
C THR A 112 -1.82 14.55 8.73
N ILE A 113 -1.00 14.23 9.74
CA ILE A 113 -0.73 12.87 10.17
C ILE A 113 -1.49 12.63 11.48
N VAL A 114 -2.22 11.51 11.53
CA VAL A 114 -2.94 11.06 12.72
C VAL A 114 -2.02 10.19 13.54
N TYR A 115 -1.63 10.66 14.72
CA TYR A 115 -0.69 9.97 15.61
C TYR A 115 -1.42 9.07 16.62
N GLY A 116 -0.71 8.07 17.14
CA GLY A 116 -1.22 7.16 18.17
C GLY A 116 -2.29 6.18 17.69
N VAL A 117 -2.40 5.97 16.38
CA VAL A 117 -3.36 5.03 15.77
C VAL A 117 -2.87 3.59 15.95
N ASP A 118 -3.73 2.69 16.44
CA ASP A 118 -3.52 1.24 16.36
C ASP A 118 -3.86 0.76 14.94
N THR A 119 -2.86 0.35 14.17
CA THR A 119 -3.04 -0.05 12.78
C THR A 119 -3.56 -1.48 12.61
N LYS A 120 -3.70 -2.24 13.70
CA LYS A 120 -4.26 -3.59 13.69
C LYS A 120 -5.78 -3.58 13.86
N GLU A 121 -6.31 -2.53 14.47
CA GLU A 121 -7.75 -2.39 14.64
C GLU A 121 -8.40 -1.85 13.38
N PRO A 122 -9.57 -2.39 12.98
CA PRO A 122 -10.34 -1.83 11.89
C PRO A 122 -10.86 -0.45 12.26
N SER A 123 -10.99 0.42 11.25
CA SER A 123 -11.47 1.79 11.48
C SER A 123 -12.97 1.82 11.79
N PRO A 124 -13.42 2.46 12.89
CA PRO A 124 -14.83 2.58 13.23
C PRO A 124 -15.64 3.41 12.23
N GLY A 125 -15.00 4.29 11.45
CA GLY A 125 -15.63 5.20 10.49
C GLY A 125 -15.80 4.67 9.06
N ASN A 126 -15.46 3.41 8.79
CA ASN A 126 -15.15 2.91 7.44
C ASN A 126 -13.98 3.70 6.86
N GLY A 127 -12.81 3.53 7.48
CA GLY A 127 -11.55 4.10 7.00
C GLY A 127 -11.21 3.65 5.58
N LEU A 128 -9.95 3.78 5.18
CA LEU A 128 -9.58 3.39 3.83
C LEU A 128 -9.36 1.88 3.76
N GLU A 129 -10.23 1.17 3.04
CA GLU A 129 -10.24 -0.31 2.92
C GLU A 129 -10.36 -1.00 4.30
N ASP A 130 -11.28 -0.52 5.15
CA ASP A 130 -11.49 -0.98 6.54
C ASP A 130 -10.33 -0.66 7.52
N PHE A 131 -9.23 -0.07 7.04
CA PHE A 131 -8.09 0.31 7.87
C PHE A 131 -8.13 1.79 8.27
N PRO A 132 -7.57 2.15 9.44
CA PRO A 132 -7.57 3.53 9.90
C PRO A 132 -6.74 4.43 8.97
N VAL A 133 -7.25 5.65 8.76
CA VAL A 133 -6.53 6.71 8.05
C VAL A 133 -5.43 7.23 8.96
N VAL A 134 -4.20 7.28 8.43
CA VAL A 134 -3.02 7.73 9.18
C VAL A 134 -2.46 9.05 8.65
N ALA A 135 -2.75 9.40 7.40
CA ALA A 135 -2.31 10.67 6.82
C ALA A 135 -3.30 11.15 5.76
N TYR A 136 -3.44 12.48 5.63
CA TYR A 136 -4.29 13.10 4.61
C TYR A 136 -3.88 14.54 4.29
N GLU A 137 -4.41 15.07 3.19
CA GLU A 137 -4.22 16.47 2.78
C GLU A 137 -5.04 17.46 3.60
N GLN A 138 -4.46 18.63 3.88
CA GLN A 138 -5.14 19.64 4.68
C GLN A 138 -6.27 20.32 3.89
N GLU A 139 -5.99 20.75 2.66
CA GLU A 139 -6.99 21.41 1.81
C GLU A 139 -7.42 20.52 0.65
N GLY A 140 -6.46 19.81 0.05
CA GLY A 140 -6.68 19.01 -1.14
C GLY A 140 -6.79 19.84 -2.42
N ARG A 141 -7.34 19.25 -3.48
CA ARG A 141 -7.49 19.90 -4.80
C ARG A 141 -8.82 19.49 -5.43
N ASP A 142 -9.46 20.41 -6.15
CA ASP A 142 -10.74 20.17 -6.84
C ASP A 142 -11.88 19.73 -5.91
N GLY A 143 -11.84 20.20 -4.65
CA GLY A 143 -12.84 19.88 -3.62
C GLY A 143 -12.71 18.46 -3.06
N LYS A 144 -11.67 17.72 -3.41
CA LYS A 144 -11.36 16.39 -2.87
C LYS A 144 -10.02 16.39 -2.15
N ARG A 145 -9.83 15.42 -1.25
CA ARG A 145 -8.60 15.27 -0.44
C ARG A 145 -8.05 13.87 -0.58
N LEU A 146 -6.74 13.79 -0.75
CA LEU A 146 -6.05 12.51 -0.61
C LEU A 146 -6.02 12.08 0.85
N VAL A 147 -6.36 10.82 1.08
CA VAL A 147 -6.24 10.14 2.37
C VAL A 147 -5.44 8.86 2.18
N ALA A 148 -4.72 8.44 3.21
CA ALA A 148 -3.94 7.22 3.19
C ALA A 148 -4.03 6.43 4.51
N ASN A 149 -4.01 5.10 4.39
CA ASN A 149 -3.87 4.19 5.54
C ASN A 149 -2.42 3.74 5.75
N ALA A 150 -2.14 3.05 6.85
CA ALA A 150 -0.80 2.59 7.21
C ALA A 150 -0.13 1.64 6.19
N PHE A 151 -0.88 1.10 5.22
CA PHE A 151 -0.35 0.21 4.18
C PHE A 151 0.06 0.98 2.92
N GLY A 152 -0.17 2.30 2.88
CA GLY A 152 0.11 3.13 1.71
C GLY A 152 -0.93 3.03 0.61
N PHE A 153 -2.14 2.52 0.91
CA PHE A 153 -3.29 2.76 0.05
C PHE A 153 -3.63 4.24 0.13
N VAL A 154 -3.93 4.83 -1.02
CA VAL A 154 -4.29 6.25 -1.15
C VAL A 154 -5.58 6.35 -1.94
N ALA A 155 -6.51 7.19 -1.51
CA ALA A 155 -7.72 7.51 -2.26
C ALA A 155 -8.00 9.01 -2.24
N ASP A 156 -8.60 9.50 -3.31
CA ASP A 156 -9.06 10.89 -3.42
C ASP A 156 -10.54 10.99 -3.05
N LEU A 157 -10.83 11.45 -1.83
CA LEU A 157 -12.17 11.41 -1.25
C LEU A 157 -12.90 12.74 -1.39
N ALA A 158 -14.19 12.67 -1.73
CA ALA A 158 -15.08 13.82 -1.62
C ALA A 158 -15.29 14.21 -0.15
N PRO A 159 -15.76 15.44 0.17
CA PRO A 159 -15.86 15.93 1.55
C PRO A 159 -16.65 15.00 2.48
N ASP A 160 -17.77 14.45 2.00
CA ASP A 160 -18.61 13.53 2.80
C ASP A 160 -17.91 12.19 3.07
N GLU A 161 -17.15 11.68 2.09
CA GLU A 161 -16.37 10.46 2.23
C GLU A 161 -15.18 10.65 3.16
N PHE A 162 -14.47 11.78 3.00
CA PHE A 162 -13.38 12.20 3.88
C PHE A 162 -13.85 12.25 5.34
N ASN A 163 -14.96 12.95 5.60
CA ASN A 163 -15.50 13.08 6.94
C ASN A 163 -15.86 11.72 7.56
N ARG A 164 -16.35 10.75 6.77
CA ARG A 164 -16.62 9.39 7.28
C ARG A 164 -15.33 8.64 7.59
N ALA A 165 -14.37 8.68 6.66
CA ALA A 165 -13.13 7.91 6.77
C ALA A 165 -12.21 8.38 7.92
N THR A 166 -12.31 9.65 8.34
CA THR A 166 -11.47 10.25 9.39
C THR A 166 -12.19 10.44 10.74
N GLN A 167 -13.43 9.98 10.89
CA GLN A 167 -14.17 9.99 12.16
C GLN A 167 -13.77 8.80 13.05
#